data_AF-A0A9D1U1R9-F1
#
_entry.id   AF-A0A9D1U1R9-F1
#
_cell.length_a   1.000
_cell.length_b   1.000
_cell.length_c   1.000
_cell.angle_alpha   90.00
_cell.angle_beta   90.00
_cell.angle_gamma   90.00
#
_symmetry.space_group_name_H-M   'P 1'
#
loop_
_entity.id
_entity.type
_entity.pdbx_description
1 polymer ?
#
loop_
_entity_poly.entity_id
_entity_poly.type
_entity_poly.pdbx_seq_one_letter_code
_entity_poly.pdbx_strand_id
1 'polypeptide(L)'
;MKKLEKDRLSAFLQQIGEEMPLFVPVQKEEGAVFTRWSPEVTPQLGAVRTVRSPKDLFFPQCEALYTLKTEQGKLQIAPQKRAEEPFAVFGMRGCDARALQVLDQVFLTEPVDTFYKARRENGVLLTLACRRPDTACFCTVFQNDPADPLGDVCLVEGDTCFFLMAKTEKGQAFLDRFASFLTPCEEPDENACRKEQANIRAIAARLPLRDLSLEGWGPGQTDARFSDPRWDTLSKNCLGCGTCTFVCPVCQCYDLHDYDTGHGVIHYRCWDSCMYEDFTRMSAGNNRPTRMQRYRQRFMHKLVYGPENNNGMYGCVGCGRCVVKCPSSLHIVQVLRKMRKEEEHAKL
;
A
#
# COMPACT_ATOMS: atom_id res chain seq x y z
N MET A 1 -12.89 -8.71 -22.09
CA MET A 1 -11.50 -8.92 -21.61
C MET A 1 -10.56 -8.80 -22.79
N LYS A 2 -9.32 -8.33 -22.61
CA LYS A 2 -8.29 -8.31 -23.66
C LYS A 2 -7.12 -9.19 -23.25
N LYS A 3 -6.32 -9.69 -24.19
CA LYS A 3 -5.07 -10.41 -23.92
C LYS A 3 -3.87 -9.71 -24.55
N LEU A 4 -2.75 -9.79 -23.84
CA LEU A 4 -1.42 -9.32 -24.25
C LEU A 4 -0.49 -10.52 -24.31
N GLU A 5 0.01 -10.87 -25.49
CA GLU A 5 0.99 -11.95 -25.63
C GLU A 5 2.30 -11.58 -24.91
N LYS A 6 2.93 -12.55 -24.25
CA LYS A 6 4.12 -12.31 -23.41
C LYS A 6 5.32 -11.79 -24.22
N ASP A 7 5.45 -12.22 -25.47
CA ASP A 7 6.48 -11.74 -26.40
C ASP A 7 6.30 -10.25 -26.77
N ARG A 8 5.06 -9.76 -26.76
CA ARG A 8 4.72 -8.34 -27.00
C ARG A 8 4.84 -7.47 -25.75
N LEU A 9 5.08 -8.04 -24.56
CA LEU A 9 5.16 -7.28 -23.32
C LEU A 9 6.22 -6.17 -23.39
N SER A 10 7.41 -6.46 -23.93
CA SER A 10 8.48 -5.45 -24.01
C SER A 10 8.07 -4.25 -24.86
N ALA A 11 7.48 -4.50 -26.03
CA ALA A 11 7.02 -3.44 -26.93
C ALA A 11 5.83 -2.66 -26.33
N PHE A 12 4.94 -3.34 -25.60
CA PHE A 12 3.83 -2.70 -24.90
C PHE A 12 4.33 -1.74 -23.80
N LEU A 13 5.28 -2.18 -22.97
CA LEU A 13 5.86 -1.33 -21.92
C LEU A 13 6.66 -0.17 -22.51
N GLN A 14 7.36 -0.39 -23.62
CA GLN A 14 8.05 0.67 -24.35
C GLN A 14 7.07 1.74 -24.85
N GLN A 15 5.99 1.34 -25.50
CA GLN A 15 4.98 2.29 -25.98
C GLN A 15 4.39 3.12 -24.82
N ILE A 16 4.08 2.48 -23.69
CA ILE A 16 3.58 3.21 -22.52
C ILE A 16 4.63 4.21 -22.02
N GLY A 17 5.90 3.80 -21.92
CA GLY A 17 7.00 4.64 -21.45
C GLY A 17 7.34 5.82 -22.36
N GLU A 18 7.07 5.73 -23.66
CA GLU A 18 7.19 6.82 -24.63
C GLU A 18 6.06 7.85 -24.50
N GLU A 19 4.86 7.40 -24.12
CA GLU A 19 3.67 8.27 -24.01
C GLU A 19 3.47 8.89 -22.62
N MET A 20 3.94 8.24 -21.56
CA MET A 20 3.80 8.71 -20.18
C MET A 20 4.86 8.09 -19.26
N PRO A 21 5.16 8.70 -18.10
CA PRO A 21 5.95 8.04 -17.06
C PRO A 21 5.34 6.67 -16.68
N LEU A 22 6.12 5.62 -16.87
CA LEU A 22 5.77 4.25 -16.50
C LEU A 22 6.62 3.82 -15.30
N PHE A 23 6.00 3.25 -14.28
CA PHE A 23 6.68 2.65 -13.13
C PHE A 23 6.47 1.14 -13.10
N VAL A 24 7.55 0.40 -12.93
CA VAL A 24 7.55 -1.07 -12.86
C VAL A 24 8.35 -1.56 -11.65
N PRO A 25 8.06 -2.74 -11.08
CA PRO A 25 8.94 -3.36 -10.10
C PRO A 25 10.22 -3.82 -10.80
N VAL A 26 11.39 -3.49 -10.29
CA VAL A 26 12.70 -3.93 -10.80
C VAL A 26 13.51 -4.50 -9.65
N GLN A 27 14.23 -5.60 -9.90
CA GLN A 27 15.13 -6.19 -8.93
C GLN A 27 16.33 -5.27 -8.66
N LYS A 28 16.54 -4.91 -7.40
CA LYS A 28 17.75 -4.25 -6.90
C LYS A 28 18.42 -5.18 -5.85
N GLU A 29 19.56 -4.77 -5.30
CA GLU A 29 20.31 -5.56 -4.32
C GLU A 29 19.45 -6.01 -3.13
N GLU A 30 18.65 -5.10 -2.55
CA GLU A 30 17.82 -5.39 -1.37
C GLU A 30 16.47 -6.07 -1.69
N GLY A 31 16.14 -6.26 -2.98
CA GLY A 31 14.86 -6.78 -3.44
C GLY A 31 14.21 -5.93 -4.54
N ALA A 32 13.00 -6.32 -4.95
CA ALA A 32 12.25 -5.59 -5.96
C ALA A 32 11.74 -4.23 -5.42
N VAL A 33 11.89 -3.16 -6.20
CA VAL A 33 11.39 -1.81 -5.91
C VAL A 33 10.73 -1.21 -7.13
N PHE A 34 9.73 -0.34 -6.95
CA PHE A 34 9.15 0.40 -8.06
C PHE A 34 10.10 1.52 -8.48
N THR A 35 10.36 1.60 -9.78
CA THR A 35 11.23 2.59 -10.41
C THR A 35 10.64 2.97 -11.76
N ARG A 36 11.00 4.16 -12.24
CA ARG A 36 10.65 4.58 -13.60
C ARG A 36 11.24 3.56 -14.59
N TRP A 37 10.45 3.17 -15.57
CA TRP A 37 10.83 2.26 -16.63
C TRP A 37 11.75 2.97 -17.62
N SER A 38 12.68 2.21 -18.18
CA SER A 38 13.56 2.55 -19.30
C SER A 38 13.81 1.28 -20.12
N PRO A 39 14.27 1.39 -21.37
CA PRO A 39 14.57 0.21 -22.20
C PRO A 39 15.60 -0.76 -21.60
N GLU A 40 16.45 -0.27 -20.69
CA GLU A 40 17.50 -1.04 -20.03
C GLU A 40 17.00 -1.87 -18.82
N VAL A 41 15.79 -1.60 -18.30
CA VAL A 41 15.28 -2.29 -17.12
C VAL A 41 14.29 -3.39 -17.46
N THR A 42 14.53 -4.59 -16.90
CA THR A 42 13.59 -5.71 -16.98
C THR A 42 12.64 -5.70 -15.77
N PRO A 43 11.31 -5.66 -15.99
CA PRO A 43 10.35 -5.74 -14.90
C PRO A 43 10.38 -7.09 -14.16
N GLN A 44 10.46 -7.05 -12.83
CA GLN A 44 10.41 -8.22 -11.96
C GLN A 44 8.96 -8.54 -11.55
N LEU A 45 8.14 -8.96 -12.51
CA LEU A 45 6.71 -9.25 -12.30
C LEU A 45 6.46 -10.48 -11.40
N GLY A 46 7.46 -11.35 -11.23
CA GLY A 46 7.41 -12.48 -10.31
C GLY A 46 7.55 -12.10 -8.83
N ALA A 47 8.04 -10.89 -8.51
CA ALA A 47 8.18 -10.46 -7.12
C ALA A 47 6.81 -10.22 -6.49
N VAL A 48 6.42 -11.07 -5.53
CA VAL A 48 5.14 -10.98 -4.82
C VAL A 48 5.11 -9.73 -3.93
N ARG A 49 6.25 -9.41 -3.30
CA ARG A 49 6.39 -8.23 -2.43
C ARG A 49 7.65 -7.46 -2.81
N THR A 50 7.45 -6.20 -3.13
CA THR A 50 8.52 -5.21 -3.20
C THR A 50 8.98 -4.82 -1.79
N VAL A 51 10.23 -4.36 -1.68
CA VAL A 51 10.86 -3.92 -0.42
C VAL A 51 10.02 -2.84 0.25
N ARG A 52 9.55 -1.87 -0.54
CA ARG A 52 8.56 -0.85 -0.15
C ARG A 52 7.35 -0.93 -1.06
N SER A 53 6.19 -0.62 -0.51
CA SER A 53 4.97 -0.47 -1.30
C SER A 53 5.11 0.68 -2.30
N PRO A 54 4.47 0.61 -3.48
CA PRO A 54 4.39 1.72 -4.45
C PRO A 54 3.59 2.94 -3.95
N LYS A 55 3.24 3.00 -2.65
CA LYS A 55 2.58 4.17 -2.06
C LYS A 55 3.41 5.46 -2.22
N ASP A 56 4.73 5.36 -2.36
CA ASP A 56 5.63 6.49 -2.59
C ASP A 56 5.36 7.22 -3.91
N LEU A 57 4.78 6.53 -4.90
CA LEU A 57 4.32 7.14 -6.15
C LEU A 57 3.09 8.03 -5.98
N PHE A 58 2.38 7.95 -4.85
CA PHE A 58 1.16 8.72 -4.56
C PHE A 58 1.33 9.64 -3.35
N PHE A 59 2.12 9.20 -2.37
CA PHE A 59 2.46 9.91 -1.15
C PHE A 59 3.98 9.80 -0.96
N PRO A 60 4.78 10.66 -1.61
CA PRO A 60 6.23 10.56 -1.58
C PRO A 60 6.81 10.60 -0.17
N GLN A 61 7.97 9.97 0.02
CA GLN A 61 8.63 9.93 1.33
C GLN A 61 8.96 11.32 1.84
N CYS A 62 9.39 12.22 0.96
CA CYS A 62 9.53 13.64 1.26
C CYS A 62 8.95 14.43 0.10
N GLU A 63 8.18 15.46 0.41
CA GLU A 63 7.48 16.27 -0.56
C GLU A 63 7.46 17.73 -0.14
N ALA A 64 8.05 18.58 -0.99
CA ALA A 64 7.97 20.03 -0.81
C ALA A 64 6.54 20.52 -1.06
N LEU A 65 6.04 21.38 -0.16
CA LEU A 65 4.68 21.91 -0.21
C LEU A 65 4.66 23.35 -0.72
N TYR A 66 5.54 24.20 -0.19
CA TYR A 66 5.70 25.58 -0.64
C TYR A 66 7.09 26.11 -0.28
N THR A 67 7.47 27.21 -0.91
CA THR A 67 8.72 27.92 -0.66
C THR A 67 8.42 29.33 -0.19
N LEU A 68 9.14 29.75 0.85
CA LEU A 68 9.09 31.09 1.42
C LEU A 68 10.35 31.85 1.00
N LYS A 69 10.18 33.05 0.45
CA LYS A 69 11.28 33.96 0.12
C LYS A 69 10.98 35.37 0.60
N THR A 70 11.99 36.06 1.11
CA THR A 70 11.86 37.50 1.43
C THR A 70 12.55 38.29 0.33
N GLU A 71 11.76 39.02 -0.46
CA GLU A 71 12.27 39.90 -1.52
C GLU A 71 11.81 41.32 -1.21
N GLN A 72 12.75 42.28 -1.21
CA GLN A 72 12.47 43.70 -0.93
C GLN A 72 11.69 43.94 0.38
N GLY A 73 11.95 43.12 1.41
CA GLY A 73 11.27 43.21 2.71
C GLY A 73 9.84 42.64 2.73
N LYS A 74 9.38 41.99 1.66
CA LYS A 74 8.07 41.31 1.59
C LYS A 74 8.25 39.80 1.54
N LEU A 75 7.45 39.09 2.35
CA LEU A 75 7.37 37.63 2.32
C LEU A 75 6.56 37.19 1.09
N GLN A 76 7.16 36.35 0.25
CA GLN A 76 6.52 35.66 -0.86
C GLN A 76 6.37 34.19 -0.53
N ILE A 77 5.18 33.65 -0.80
CA ILE A 77 4.86 32.22 -0.63
C ILE A 77 4.55 31.65 -2.01
N ALA A 78 5.42 30.75 -2.47
CA ALA A 78 5.26 30.06 -3.76
C ALA A 78 4.87 28.60 -3.52
N PRO A 79 3.63 28.18 -3.82
CA PRO A 79 3.23 26.78 -3.70
C PRO A 79 4.01 25.91 -4.69
N GLN A 80 4.31 24.68 -4.30
CA GLN A 80 4.93 23.71 -5.20
C GLN A 80 3.94 23.20 -6.24
N LYS A 81 4.46 22.89 -7.44
CA LYS A 81 3.64 22.34 -8.52
C LYS A 81 3.16 20.94 -8.15
N ARG A 82 1.88 20.68 -8.43
CA ARG A 82 1.29 19.36 -8.26
C ARG A 82 1.74 18.45 -9.40
N ALA A 83 1.79 17.15 -9.13
CA ALA A 83 2.02 16.14 -10.16
C ALA A 83 0.72 15.93 -10.96
N GLU A 84 0.54 16.74 -11.99
CA GLU A 84 -0.66 16.75 -12.86
C GLU A 84 -0.49 15.90 -14.12
N GLU A 85 0.71 15.39 -14.39
CA GLU A 85 0.99 14.53 -15.54
C GLU A 85 0.45 13.11 -15.30
N PRO A 86 -0.31 12.52 -16.26
CA PRO A 86 -0.69 11.12 -16.21
C PRO A 86 0.51 10.20 -16.15
N PHE A 87 0.43 9.14 -15.35
CA PHE A 87 1.47 8.12 -15.27
C PHE A 87 0.85 6.74 -15.08
N ALA A 88 1.59 5.69 -15.41
CA ALA A 88 1.15 4.31 -15.26
C ALA A 88 2.00 3.56 -14.24
N VAL A 89 1.37 2.71 -13.42
CA VAL A 89 2.06 1.81 -12.50
C VAL A 89 1.73 0.38 -12.87
N PHE A 90 2.70 -0.34 -13.44
CA PHE A 90 2.54 -1.69 -13.96
C PHE A 90 3.11 -2.75 -13.03
N GLY A 91 2.31 -3.77 -12.72
CA GLY A 91 2.72 -4.88 -11.85
C GLY A 91 2.48 -4.62 -10.35
N MET A 92 1.66 -3.63 -10.00
CA MET A 92 1.23 -3.40 -8.61
C MET A 92 0.41 -4.60 -8.09
N ARG A 93 0.53 -4.97 -6.81
CA ARG A 93 -0.31 -6.05 -6.26
C ARG A 93 -1.65 -5.52 -5.79
N GLY A 94 -2.68 -6.36 -5.80
CA GLY A 94 -4.03 -5.98 -5.34
C GLY A 94 -4.06 -5.42 -3.92
N CYS A 95 -3.23 -5.93 -3.01
CA CYS A 95 -3.15 -5.40 -1.65
C CYS A 95 -2.51 -4.00 -1.57
N ASP A 96 -1.63 -3.63 -2.51
CA ASP A 96 -1.11 -2.26 -2.63
C ASP A 96 -2.16 -1.32 -3.25
N ALA A 97 -2.96 -1.77 -4.23
CA ALA A 97 -4.08 -0.99 -4.73
C ALA A 97 -5.19 -0.79 -3.68
N ARG A 98 -5.53 -1.83 -2.90
CA ARG A 98 -6.42 -1.69 -1.73
C ARG A 98 -5.86 -0.69 -0.73
N ALA A 99 -4.54 -0.65 -0.56
CA ALA A 99 -3.93 0.27 0.39
C ALA A 99 -4.15 1.73 0.00
N LEU A 100 -4.17 2.05 -1.30
CA LEU A 100 -4.54 3.39 -1.76
C LEU A 100 -5.97 3.75 -1.38
N GLN A 101 -6.93 2.82 -1.46
CA GLN A 101 -8.30 3.07 -0.97
C GLN A 101 -8.36 3.36 0.54
N VAL A 102 -7.48 2.74 1.34
CA VAL A 102 -7.36 3.05 2.78
C VAL A 102 -6.76 4.44 2.97
N LEU A 103 -5.73 4.81 2.20
CA LEU A 103 -5.14 6.15 2.23
C LEU A 103 -6.12 7.24 1.73
N ASP A 104 -6.98 6.90 0.79
CA ASP A 104 -8.03 7.79 0.25
C ASP A 104 -8.96 8.26 1.39
N GLN A 105 -9.26 7.43 2.39
CA GLN A 105 -10.09 7.81 3.55
C GLN A 105 -9.48 8.90 4.42
N VAL A 106 -8.18 9.17 4.27
CA VAL A 106 -7.44 10.13 5.09
C VAL A 106 -7.05 11.34 4.27
N PHE A 107 -6.53 11.13 3.07
CA PHE A 107 -6.03 12.22 2.22
C PHE A 107 -7.10 12.85 1.32
N LEU A 108 -8.22 12.17 1.09
CA LEU A 108 -9.33 12.70 0.27
C LEU A 108 -10.58 13.07 1.10
N THR A 109 -10.49 12.99 2.43
CA THR A 109 -11.50 13.51 3.36
C THR A 109 -11.11 14.92 3.77
N GLU A 110 -12.08 15.81 4.00
CA GLU A 110 -11.82 17.22 4.34
C GLU A 110 -10.97 17.40 5.61
N PRO A 111 -9.88 18.23 5.58
CA PRO A 111 -9.38 18.95 4.41
C PRO A 111 -8.62 18.06 3.42
N VAL A 112 -8.96 18.17 2.13
CA VAL A 112 -8.37 17.34 1.07
C VAL A 112 -6.89 17.69 0.82
N ASP A 113 -6.06 16.65 0.77
CA ASP A 113 -4.66 16.76 0.35
C ASP A 113 -4.55 16.87 -1.17
N THR A 114 -4.34 18.09 -1.66
CA THR A 114 -4.33 18.36 -3.10
C THR A 114 -3.16 17.70 -3.86
N PHE A 115 -2.04 17.41 -3.18
CA PHE A 115 -0.88 16.75 -3.79
C PHE A 115 -1.12 15.25 -3.99
N TYR A 116 -1.70 14.60 -2.97
CA TYR A 116 -2.11 13.20 -3.06
C TYR A 116 -3.24 13.02 -4.07
N LYS A 117 -4.27 13.89 -4.03
CA LYS A 117 -5.40 13.87 -4.98
C LYS A 117 -4.93 13.93 -6.42
N ALA A 118 -4.05 14.88 -6.76
CA ALA A 118 -3.52 15.02 -8.12
C ALA A 118 -2.86 13.71 -8.62
N ARG A 119 -2.03 13.06 -7.78
CA ARG A 119 -1.41 11.77 -8.16
C ARG A 119 -2.42 10.64 -8.25
N ARG A 120 -3.40 10.61 -7.35
CA ARG A 120 -4.43 9.57 -7.30
C ARG A 120 -5.34 9.58 -8.52
N GLU A 121 -5.66 10.77 -9.03
CA GLU A 121 -6.45 11.00 -10.24
C GLU A 121 -5.65 10.66 -11.51
N ASN A 122 -4.38 11.09 -11.59
CA ASN A 122 -3.54 10.94 -12.79
C ASN A 122 -2.82 9.59 -12.90
N GLY A 123 -2.65 8.85 -11.81
CA GLY A 123 -2.01 7.54 -11.82
C GLY A 123 -2.95 6.43 -12.27
N VAL A 124 -2.61 5.71 -13.35
CA VAL A 124 -3.31 4.51 -13.82
C VAL A 124 -2.71 3.26 -13.16
N LEU A 125 -3.53 2.50 -12.45
CA LEU A 125 -3.11 1.33 -11.69
C LEU A 125 -3.30 0.05 -12.49
N LEU A 126 -2.21 -0.54 -12.98
CA LEU A 126 -2.19 -1.85 -13.63
C LEU A 126 -1.74 -2.91 -12.62
N THR A 127 -2.70 -3.61 -12.03
CA THR A 127 -2.45 -4.57 -10.97
C THR A 127 -2.33 -6.00 -11.45
N LEU A 128 -1.43 -6.77 -10.85
CA LEU A 128 -1.13 -8.15 -11.24
C LEU A 128 -1.57 -9.12 -10.15
N ALA A 129 -2.43 -10.08 -10.52
CA ALA A 129 -2.85 -11.18 -9.68
C ALA A 129 -1.63 -11.96 -9.16
N CYS A 130 -1.72 -12.42 -7.91
CA CYS A 130 -0.60 -13.10 -7.26
C CYS A 130 -0.57 -14.57 -7.67
N ARG A 131 0.08 -14.89 -8.80
CA ARG A 131 0.21 -16.28 -9.29
C ARG A 131 0.74 -17.26 -8.22
N ARG A 132 1.64 -16.77 -7.36
CA ARG A 132 2.18 -17.50 -6.20
C ARG A 132 2.18 -16.60 -4.96
N PRO A 133 1.08 -16.51 -4.21
CA PRO A 133 1.06 -15.76 -2.95
C PRO A 133 2.09 -16.34 -1.96
N ASP A 134 2.68 -15.48 -1.13
CA ASP A 134 3.71 -15.88 -0.16
C ASP A 134 3.11 -16.35 1.18
N THR A 135 3.81 -17.20 1.93
CA THR A 135 3.35 -17.76 3.22
C THR A 135 3.09 -16.72 4.29
N ALA A 136 3.73 -15.54 4.22
CA ALA A 136 3.48 -14.43 5.14
C ALA A 136 2.31 -13.52 4.70
N CYS A 137 1.62 -13.83 3.59
CA CYS A 137 0.41 -13.12 3.17
C CYS A 137 -0.84 -13.60 3.90
N PHE A 138 -1.74 -12.66 4.19
CA PHE A 138 -3.06 -12.90 4.80
C PHE A 138 -4.07 -11.87 4.29
N CYS A 139 -3.95 -11.47 3.02
CA CYS A 139 -4.78 -10.42 2.43
C CYS A 139 -6.26 -10.82 2.33
N THR A 140 -6.56 -12.12 2.25
CA THR A 140 -7.92 -12.69 2.26
C THR A 140 -8.67 -12.41 3.55
N VAL A 141 -7.98 -12.33 4.69
CA VAL A 141 -8.55 -11.96 6.01
C VAL A 141 -9.15 -10.55 5.96
N PHE A 142 -8.57 -9.68 5.14
CA PHE A 142 -9.03 -8.31 4.90
C PHE A 142 -9.84 -8.20 3.60
N GLN A 143 -10.49 -9.30 3.19
CA GLN A 143 -11.40 -9.39 2.03
C GLN A 143 -10.75 -9.03 0.69
N ASN A 144 -9.42 -9.16 0.57
CA ASN A 144 -8.74 -9.00 -0.72
C ASN A 144 -8.65 -10.33 -1.45
N ASP A 145 -9.04 -10.35 -2.71
CA ASP A 145 -8.85 -11.50 -3.59
C ASP A 145 -7.49 -11.41 -4.32
N PRO A 146 -6.53 -12.31 -4.05
CA PRO A 146 -5.25 -12.33 -4.76
C PRO A 146 -5.38 -12.72 -6.24
N ALA A 147 -6.50 -13.32 -6.65
CA ALA A 147 -6.77 -13.74 -8.03
C ALA A 147 -7.53 -12.68 -8.86
N ASP A 148 -8.26 -11.79 -8.19
CA ASP A 148 -8.97 -10.68 -8.82
C ASP A 148 -8.64 -9.36 -8.12
N PRO A 149 -7.40 -8.84 -8.31
CA PRO A 149 -6.98 -7.61 -7.65
C PRO A 149 -7.80 -6.39 -8.08
N LEU A 150 -7.98 -5.47 -7.13
CA LEU A 150 -8.43 -4.11 -7.40
C LEU A 150 -7.40 -3.36 -8.25
N GLY A 151 -7.81 -2.29 -8.91
CA GLY A 151 -6.96 -1.47 -9.78
C GLY A 151 -7.81 -0.78 -10.85
N ASP A 152 -7.16 -0.09 -11.79
CA ASP A 152 -7.83 0.40 -12.99
C ASP A 152 -7.86 -0.68 -14.06
N VAL A 153 -6.74 -1.40 -14.24
CA VAL A 153 -6.62 -2.59 -15.07
C VAL A 153 -6.10 -3.73 -14.21
N CYS A 154 -6.83 -4.85 -14.16
CA CYS A 154 -6.44 -6.09 -13.51
C CYS A 154 -5.80 -7.04 -14.53
N LEU A 155 -4.64 -7.59 -14.20
CA LEU A 155 -3.87 -8.52 -15.00
C LEU A 155 -3.83 -9.90 -14.33
N VAL A 156 -4.13 -10.94 -15.09
CA VAL A 156 -3.89 -12.34 -14.71
C VAL A 156 -2.86 -12.91 -15.66
N GLU A 157 -1.75 -13.41 -15.12
CA GLU A 157 -0.71 -14.04 -15.94
C GLU A 157 -1.11 -15.48 -16.29
N GLY A 158 -1.33 -15.75 -17.58
CA GLY A 158 -1.47 -17.08 -18.15
C GLY A 158 -0.13 -17.69 -18.56
N ASP A 159 -0.16 -18.73 -19.38
CA ASP A 159 1.07 -19.40 -19.83
C ASP A 159 1.75 -18.62 -20.95
N THR A 160 1.02 -18.26 -22.00
CA THR A 160 1.54 -17.53 -23.17
C THR A 160 1.20 -16.04 -23.18
N CYS A 161 0.17 -15.62 -22.44
CA CYS A 161 -0.35 -14.26 -22.43
C CYS A 161 -0.67 -13.75 -21.02
N PHE A 162 -0.90 -12.44 -20.92
CA PHE A 162 -1.57 -11.80 -19.80
C PHE A 162 -3.01 -11.50 -20.19
N PHE A 163 -3.96 -11.77 -19.30
CA PHE A 163 -5.36 -11.37 -19.44
C PHE A 163 -5.58 -10.02 -18.74
N LEU A 164 -6.09 -9.03 -19.47
CA LEU A 164 -6.31 -7.66 -19.01
C LEU A 164 -7.82 -7.39 -18.90
N MET A 165 -8.24 -6.91 -17.73
CA MET A 165 -9.62 -6.55 -17.42
C MET A 165 -9.66 -5.11 -16.91
N ALA A 166 -10.35 -4.22 -17.63
CA ALA A 166 -10.66 -2.89 -17.11
C ALA A 166 -11.66 -3.02 -15.95
N LYS A 167 -11.35 -2.37 -14.84
CA LYS A 167 -12.19 -2.30 -13.63
C LYS A 167 -12.79 -0.91 -13.42
N THR A 168 -12.25 0.10 -14.09
CA THR A 168 -12.68 1.51 -14.03
C THR A 168 -12.72 2.11 -15.43
N GLU A 169 -13.40 3.25 -15.59
CA GLU A 169 -13.40 4.03 -16.84
C GLU A 169 -11.98 4.44 -17.26
N LYS A 170 -11.16 4.85 -16.28
CA LYS A 170 -9.72 5.14 -16.48
C LYS A 170 -8.96 3.93 -17.01
N GLY A 171 -9.26 2.73 -16.50
CA GLY A 171 -8.70 1.49 -17.01
C GLY A 171 -9.15 1.16 -18.42
N GLN A 172 -10.43 1.38 -18.74
CA GLN A 172 -10.96 1.17 -20.09
C GLN A 172 -10.30 2.11 -21.09
N ALA A 173 -10.21 3.40 -20.77
CA ALA A 173 -9.52 4.39 -21.59
C ALA A 173 -8.04 4.03 -21.82
N PHE A 174 -7.36 3.50 -20.80
CA PHE A 174 -5.98 3.00 -20.94
C PHE A 174 -5.91 1.81 -21.92
N LEU A 175 -6.78 0.81 -21.78
CA LEU A 175 -6.79 -0.35 -22.67
C LEU A 175 -7.16 0.00 -24.11
N ASP A 176 -7.96 1.03 -24.34
CA ASP A 176 -8.32 1.49 -25.68
C ASP A 176 -7.18 2.28 -26.32
N ARG A 177 -6.48 3.10 -25.54
CA ARG A 177 -5.28 3.83 -25.98
C ARG A 177 -4.19 2.91 -26.51
N PHE A 178 -3.96 1.76 -25.86
CA PHE A 178 -2.94 0.78 -26.28
C PHE A 178 -3.54 -0.44 -27.00
N ALA A 179 -4.71 -0.30 -27.64
CA ALA A 179 -5.42 -1.42 -28.26
C ALA A 179 -4.62 -2.15 -29.35
N SER A 180 -3.67 -1.49 -30.02
CA SER A 180 -2.81 -2.11 -31.05
C SER A 180 -1.93 -3.27 -30.51
N PHE A 181 -1.70 -3.31 -29.20
CA PHE A 181 -0.95 -4.37 -28.51
C PHE A 181 -1.83 -5.52 -28.00
N LEU A 182 -3.15 -5.34 -28.05
CA LEU A 182 -4.09 -6.16 -27.34
C LEU A 182 -5.02 -6.86 -28.34
N THR A 183 -5.38 -8.10 -28.05
CA THR A 183 -6.41 -8.82 -28.80
C THR A 183 -7.62 -9.08 -27.89
N PRO A 184 -8.86 -9.06 -28.41
CA PRO A 184 -10.01 -9.50 -27.63
C PRO A 184 -9.83 -10.95 -27.19
N CYS A 185 -10.21 -11.27 -25.94
CA CYS A 185 -10.27 -12.66 -25.50
C CYS A 185 -11.48 -13.36 -26.12
N GLU A 186 -11.30 -14.61 -26.50
CA GLU A 186 -12.38 -15.54 -26.86
C GLU A 186 -12.74 -16.45 -25.69
N GLU A 187 -13.78 -17.28 -25.83
CA GLU A 187 -14.24 -18.17 -24.76
C GLU A 187 -13.14 -19.09 -24.19
N PRO A 188 -12.22 -19.69 -24.99
CA PRO A 188 -11.11 -20.46 -24.46
C PRO A 188 -10.14 -19.63 -23.60
N ASP A 189 -9.89 -18.37 -23.98
CA ASP A 189 -9.03 -17.45 -23.24
C ASP A 189 -9.66 -17.10 -21.88
N GLU A 190 -10.97 -16.84 -21.86
CA GLU A 190 -11.69 -16.56 -20.63
C GLU A 190 -11.70 -17.76 -19.67
N ASN A 191 -11.87 -18.97 -20.21
CA ASN A 191 -11.79 -20.20 -19.43
C ASN A 191 -10.38 -20.41 -18.85
N ALA A 192 -9.33 -20.13 -19.61
CA ALA A 192 -7.94 -20.17 -19.13
C ALA A 192 -7.70 -19.15 -18.01
N CYS A 193 -8.19 -17.92 -18.16
CA CYS A 193 -8.13 -16.89 -17.13
C CYS A 193 -8.84 -17.33 -15.83
N ARG A 194 -10.09 -17.84 -15.95
CA ARG A 194 -10.87 -18.37 -14.80
C ARG A 194 -10.15 -19.52 -14.10
N LYS A 195 -9.49 -20.41 -14.87
CA LYS A 195 -8.70 -21.51 -14.34
C LYS A 195 -7.50 -21.01 -13.54
N GLU A 196 -6.74 -20.05 -14.07
CA GLU A 196 -5.60 -19.46 -13.33
C GLU A 196 -6.07 -18.74 -12.07
N GLN A 197 -7.21 -18.02 -12.11
CA GLN A 197 -7.78 -17.40 -10.93
C GLN A 197 -8.19 -18.43 -9.87
N ALA A 198 -8.82 -19.54 -10.27
CA ALA A 198 -9.17 -20.64 -9.37
C ALA A 198 -7.92 -21.27 -8.74
N ASN A 199 -6.85 -21.47 -9.52
CA ASN A 199 -5.56 -21.96 -9.03
C ASN A 199 -4.97 -21.02 -7.97
N ILE A 200 -4.98 -19.70 -8.21
CA ILE A 200 -4.50 -18.70 -7.25
C ILE A 200 -5.30 -18.77 -5.94
N ARG A 201 -6.64 -18.83 -6.02
CA ARG A 201 -7.49 -18.95 -4.83
C ARG A 201 -7.24 -20.24 -4.07
N ALA A 202 -7.02 -21.36 -4.77
CA ALA A 202 -6.69 -22.64 -4.15
C ALA A 202 -5.35 -22.61 -3.40
N ILE A 203 -4.33 -21.92 -3.95
CA ILE A 203 -3.05 -21.69 -3.25
C ILE A 203 -3.27 -20.78 -2.03
N ALA A 204 -4.00 -19.67 -2.20
CA ALA A 204 -4.30 -18.74 -1.10
C ALA A 204 -5.04 -19.43 0.06
N ALA A 205 -5.96 -20.35 -0.26
CA ALA A 205 -6.68 -21.17 0.70
C ALA A 205 -5.80 -22.21 1.41
N ARG A 206 -4.51 -22.33 1.10
CA ARG A 206 -3.56 -23.21 1.82
C ARG A 206 -2.50 -22.42 2.60
N LEU A 207 -2.53 -21.09 2.54
CA LEU A 207 -1.56 -20.26 3.25
C LEU A 207 -1.74 -20.37 4.77
N PRO A 208 -0.64 -20.37 5.54
CA PRO A 208 -0.69 -20.62 6.99
C PRO A 208 -1.38 -19.50 7.79
N LEU A 209 -1.58 -18.33 7.18
CA LEU A 209 -2.18 -17.16 7.81
C LEU A 209 -3.58 -16.82 7.26
N ARG A 210 -4.17 -17.69 6.43
CA ARG A 210 -5.47 -17.45 5.78
C ARG A 210 -6.62 -17.31 6.79
N ASP A 211 -6.55 -18.01 7.92
CA ASP A 211 -7.61 -18.13 8.94
C ASP A 211 -7.35 -17.23 10.16
N LEU A 212 -6.59 -16.14 10.01
CA LEU A 212 -6.42 -15.19 11.11
C LEU A 212 -7.75 -14.53 11.44
N SER A 213 -8.20 -14.72 12.68
CA SER A 213 -9.44 -14.12 13.17
C SER A 213 -9.25 -12.64 13.50
N LEU A 214 -10.22 -11.83 13.06
CA LEU A 214 -10.39 -10.43 13.47
C LEU A 214 -11.43 -10.30 14.61
N GLU A 215 -11.86 -11.41 15.20
CA GLU A 215 -12.84 -11.40 16.28
C GLU A 215 -12.40 -10.54 17.47
N GLY A 216 -13.34 -9.74 17.99
CA GLY A 216 -13.09 -8.77 19.04
C GLY A 216 -12.24 -7.59 18.58
N TRP A 217 -12.03 -7.40 17.28
CA TRP A 217 -11.52 -6.17 16.67
C TRP A 217 -12.62 -5.52 15.83
N GLY A 218 -12.42 -4.28 15.41
CA GLY A 218 -13.42 -3.50 14.68
C GLY A 218 -14.16 -2.48 15.56
N PRO A 219 -15.28 -1.94 15.05
CA PRO A 219 -16.04 -0.90 15.73
C PRO A 219 -16.56 -1.33 17.10
N GLY A 220 -16.60 -0.40 18.05
CA GLY A 220 -17.05 -0.63 19.43
C GLY A 220 -16.07 -1.37 20.33
N GLN A 221 -14.86 -1.71 19.85
CA GLN A 221 -13.87 -2.48 20.64
C GLN A 221 -12.82 -1.60 21.34
N THR A 222 -12.96 -0.27 21.28
CA THR A 222 -11.96 0.70 21.76
C THR A 222 -11.57 0.47 23.21
N ASP A 223 -12.50 0.51 24.16
CA ASP A 223 -12.18 0.45 25.58
C ASP A 223 -11.58 -0.91 25.97
N ALA A 224 -12.20 -1.99 25.49
CA ALA A 224 -11.75 -3.37 25.74
C ALA A 224 -10.33 -3.61 25.20
N ARG A 225 -10.03 -3.15 23.99
CA ARG A 225 -8.69 -3.34 23.39
C ARG A 225 -7.67 -2.36 23.90
N PHE A 226 -8.05 -1.14 24.25
CA PHE A 226 -7.11 -0.14 24.73
C PHE A 226 -6.53 -0.48 26.12
N SER A 227 -7.39 -1.00 27.01
CA SER A 227 -7.07 -1.35 28.39
C SER A 227 -6.46 -2.75 28.57
N ASP A 228 -6.35 -3.54 27.49
CA ASP A 228 -5.88 -4.93 27.54
C ASP A 228 -4.43 -5.01 28.09
N PRO A 229 -4.18 -5.70 29.22
CA PRO A 229 -2.86 -5.75 29.85
C PRO A 229 -1.83 -6.50 28.99
N ARG A 230 -2.26 -7.28 28.00
CA ARG A 230 -1.36 -8.03 27.11
C ARG A 230 -0.46 -7.12 26.26
N TRP A 231 -0.78 -5.84 26.11
CA TRP A 231 0.10 -4.86 25.46
C TRP A 231 1.47 -4.74 26.13
N ASP A 232 1.53 -4.86 27.46
CA ASP A 232 2.80 -4.81 28.19
C ASP A 232 3.74 -5.92 27.68
N THR A 233 3.25 -7.15 27.60
CA THR A 233 4.05 -8.28 27.12
C THR A 233 4.36 -8.18 25.62
N LEU A 234 3.40 -7.80 24.79
CA LEU A 234 3.58 -7.69 23.33
C LEU A 234 4.61 -6.64 22.91
N SER A 235 4.76 -5.56 23.69
CA SER A 235 5.62 -4.44 23.34
C SER A 235 7.06 -4.56 23.87
N LYS A 236 7.35 -5.48 24.80
CA LYS A 236 8.66 -5.62 25.47
C LYS A 236 9.84 -5.76 24.51
N ASN A 237 9.68 -6.57 23.47
CA ASN A 237 10.74 -6.84 22.49
C ASN A 237 10.77 -5.83 21.34
N CYS A 238 9.94 -4.79 21.38
CA CYS A 238 9.89 -3.81 20.30
C CYS A 238 11.12 -2.92 20.36
N LEU A 239 11.87 -2.84 19.26
CA LEU A 239 13.02 -1.94 19.16
C LEU A 239 12.62 -0.47 18.94
N GLY A 240 11.37 -0.20 18.57
CA GLY A 240 10.93 1.16 18.19
C GLY A 240 11.51 1.65 16.85
N CYS A 241 12.11 0.77 16.05
CA CYS A 241 12.86 1.13 14.84
C CYS A 241 12.02 1.66 13.64
N GLY A 242 10.69 1.63 13.71
CA GLY A 242 9.83 2.16 12.64
C GLY A 242 9.78 1.37 11.32
N THR A 243 10.63 0.35 11.10
CA THR A 243 10.67 -0.43 9.83
C THR A 243 9.28 -0.85 9.36
N CYS A 244 8.46 -1.27 10.30
CA CYS A 244 7.13 -1.82 10.09
C CYS A 244 6.06 -0.76 9.74
N THR A 245 6.31 0.53 9.94
CA THR A 245 5.49 1.65 9.42
C THR A 245 5.99 2.10 8.06
N PHE A 246 7.31 2.13 7.82
CA PHE A 246 7.89 2.52 6.53
C PHE A 246 7.56 1.55 5.39
N VAL A 247 7.58 0.23 5.65
CA VAL A 247 7.21 -0.77 4.64
C VAL A 247 5.70 -0.99 4.51
N CYS A 248 4.89 -0.40 5.39
CA CYS A 248 3.45 -0.61 5.40
C CYS A 248 2.76 0.27 4.34
N PRO A 249 1.96 -0.32 3.45
CA PRO A 249 1.36 0.39 2.32
C PRO A 249 0.28 1.40 2.76
N VAL A 250 -0.29 1.22 3.96
CA VAL A 250 -1.38 2.06 4.52
C VAL A 250 -0.92 2.92 5.70
N CYS A 251 0.39 3.00 5.97
CA CYS A 251 0.89 3.95 6.96
C CYS A 251 1.04 5.33 6.33
N GLN A 252 0.51 6.33 7.01
CA GLN A 252 0.27 7.68 6.49
C GLN A 252 0.80 8.80 7.40
N CYS A 253 1.53 8.44 8.45
CA CYS A 253 2.12 9.42 9.37
C CYS A 253 3.22 10.19 8.64
N TYR A 254 3.25 11.51 8.82
CA TYR A 254 4.30 12.39 8.36
C TYR A 254 4.49 13.52 9.35
N ASP A 255 5.67 14.14 9.29
CA ASP A 255 5.99 15.37 9.99
C ASP A 255 6.27 16.49 8.97
N LEU A 256 6.19 17.74 9.44
CA LEU A 256 6.46 18.93 8.66
C LEU A 256 7.79 19.55 9.09
N HIS A 257 8.61 19.87 8.10
CA HIS A 257 9.94 20.44 8.33
C HIS A 257 10.17 21.63 7.41
N ASP A 258 11.05 22.51 7.88
CA ASP A 258 11.58 23.64 7.12
C ASP A 258 13.05 23.38 6.80
N TYR A 259 13.44 23.69 5.56
CA TYR A 259 14.83 23.62 5.11
C TYR A 259 15.26 24.97 4.55
N ASP A 260 16.25 25.60 5.19
CA ASP A 260 16.86 26.83 4.71
C ASP A 260 17.86 26.52 3.58
N THR A 261 17.59 27.08 2.41
CA THR A 261 18.43 26.91 1.21
C THR A 261 19.52 27.98 1.08
N GLY A 262 19.55 28.98 1.98
CA GLY A 262 20.35 30.20 1.84
C GLY A 262 19.73 31.25 0.90
N HIS A 263 18.69 30.88 0.14
CA HIS A 263 17.95 31.76 -0.78
C HIS A 263 16.43 31.69 -0.57
N GLY A 264 16.02 31.25 0.62
CA GLY A 264 14.63 31.01 1.00
C GLY A 264 14.47 29.71 1.79
N VAL A 265 13.28 29.50 2.35
CA VAL A 265 12.93 28.31 3.14
C VAL A 265 12.00 27.43 2.32
N ILE A 266 12.30 26.15 2.22
CA ILE A 266 11.39 25.14 1.68
C ILE A 266 10.65 24.49 2.84
N HIS A 267 9.32 24.60 2.83
CA HIS A 267 8.46 23.85 3.73
C HIS A 267 8.07 22.52 3.06
N TYR A 268 8.31 21.40 3.72
CA TYR A 268 8.10 20.07 3.17
C TYR A 268 7.56 19.12 4.23
N ARG A 269 6.85 18.10 3.77
CA ARG A 269 6.50 16.95 4.62
C ARG A 269 7.46 15.80 4.38
N CYS A 270 7.75 15.02 5.41
CA CYS A 270 8.41 13.73 5.28
C CYS A 270 7.67 12.66 6.07
N TRP A 271 7.66 11.43 5.56
CA TRP A 271 7.11 10.29 6.28
C TRP A 271 7.72 10.19 7.66
N ASP A 272 6.84 9.94 8.62
CA ASP A 272 7.19 9.73 10.01
C ASP A 272 6.45 8.50 10.56
N SER A 273 6.60 8.23 11.84
CA SER A 273 6.03 7.07 12.50
C SER A 273 5.32 7.48 13.78
N CYS A 274 4.05 7.10 13.92
CA CYS A 274 3.34 7.15 15.20
C CYS A 274 3.98 6.29 16.31
N MET A 275 5.03 5.53 15.98
CA MET A 275 5.83 4.77 16.93
C MET A 275 7.03 5.54 17.49
N TYR A 276 7.44 6.66 16.87
CA TYR A 276 8.53 7.50 17.36
C TYR A 276 8.05 8.39 18.51
N GLU A 277 8.97 8.70 19.40
CA GLU A 277 8.68 9.46 20.62
C GLU A 277 8.25 10.89 20.31
N ASP A 278 9.01 11.55 19.44
CA ASP A 278 8.78 12.96 19.10
C ASP A 278 7.51 13.18 18.26
N PHE A 279 7.01 12.16 17.53
CA PHE A 279 5.82 12.29 16.67
C PHE A 279 4.58 12.84 17.40
N THR A 280 4.41 12.51 18.67
CA THR A 280 3.28 13.01 19.47
C THR A 280 3.64 14.18 20.36
N ARG A 281 4.90 14.57 20.44
CA ARG A 281 5.40 15.50 21.45
C ARG A 281 4.95 16.93 21.12
N MET A 282 4.00 17.41 21.92
CA MET A 282 3.45 18.77 21.80
C MET A 282 3.43 19.47 23.16
N SER A 283 3.44 20.80 23.13
CA SER A 283 3.48 21.66 24.34
C SER A 283 2.25 21.46 25.24
N ALA A 284 1.11 21.07 24.67
CA ALA A 284 -0.09 20.67 25.38
C ALA A 284 -0.76 19.49 24.64
N GLY A 285 -1.00 18.36 25.30
CA GLY A 285 -1.72 17.24 24.68
C GLY A 285 -1.49 15.85 25.27
N ASN A 286 -2.08 14.85 24.59
CA ASN A 286 -2.00 13.43 24.94
C ASN A 286 -0.75 12.79 24.31
N ASN A 287 0.42 13.16 24.84
CA ASN A 287 1.70 12.53 24.48
C ASN A 287 1.65 11.02 24.77
N ARG A 288 2.37 10.21 23.99
CA ARG A 288 2.54 8.76 24.23
C ARG A 288 3.96 8.47 24.73
N PRO A 289 4.27 8.77 26.02
CA PRO A 289 5.64 8.72 26.54
C PRO A 289 6.25 7.32 26.50
N THR A 290 5.45 6.26 26.65
CA THR A 290 5.99 4.90 26.72
C THR A 290 5.97 4.19 25.37
N ARG A 291 6.99 3.36 25.14
CA ARG A 291 7.07 2.48 23.96
C ARG A 291 5.84 1.58 23.82
N MET A 292 5.28 1.11 24.93
CA MET A 292 4.06 0.30 24.94
C MET A 292 2.87 1.07 24.34
N GLN A 293 2.65 2.31 24.78
CA GLN A 293 1.54 3.12 24.28
C GLN A 293 1.67 3.39 22.77
N ARG A 294 2.89 3.66 22.30
CA ARG A 294 3.20 3.87 20.88
C ARG A 294 3.03 2.59 20.05
N TYR A 295 3.49 1.44 20.57
CA TYR A 295 3.27 0.13 19.96
C TYR A 295 1.78 -0.19 19.84
N ARG A 296 1.00 -0.03 20.93
CA ARG A 296 -0.45 -0.20 20.95
C ARG A 296 -1.13 0.69 19.92
N GLN A 297 -0.77 1.98 19.87
CA GLN A 297 -1.36 2.94 18.94
C GLN A 297 -1.32 2.44 17.49
N ARG A 298 -0.19 1.88 17.06
CA ARG A 298 -0.05 1.37 15.70
C ARG A 298 -1.09 0.30 15.38
N PHE A 299 -1.36 -0.64 16.28
CA PHE A 299 -2.31 -1.73 16.03
C PHE A 299 -3.75 -1.31 16.27
N MET A 300 -4.02 -0.49 17.28
CA MET A 300 -5.34 0.12 17.50
C MET A 300 -5.78 0.94 16.30
N HIS A 301 -4.89 1.74 15.70
CA HIS A 301 -5.20 2.50 14.49
C HIS A 301 -5.60 1.62 13.31
N LYS A 302 -5.02 0.42 13.20
CA LYS A 302 -5.31 -0.52 12.13
C LYS A 302 -6.55 -1.37 12.36
N LEU A 303 -6.76 -1.79 13.60
CA LEU A 303 -7.74 -2.83 13.94
C LEU A 303 -8.99 -2.30 14.65
N VAL A 304 -8.96 -1.07 15.15
CA VAL A 304 -10.09 -0.47 15.89
C VAL A 304 -10.43 0.92 15.36
N TYR A 305 -9.52 1.89 15.43
CA TYR A 305 -9.84 3.27 15.05
C TYR A 305 -10.10 3.44 13.56
N GLY A 306 -9.32 2.75 12.71
CA GLY A 306 -9.55 2.71 11.28
C GLY A 306 -10.99 2.26 10.95
N PRO A 307 -11.40 1.05 11.34
CA PRO A 307 -12.75 0.59 11.03
C PRO A 307 -13.86 1.36 11.75
N GLU A 308 -13.63 1.88 12.96
CA GLU A 308 -14.58 2.77 13.67
C GLU A 308 -14.90 4.03 12.84
N ASN A 309 -13.85 4.68 12.32
CA ASN A 309 -13.98 5.98 11.66
C ASN A 309 -14.25 5.88 10.15
N ASN A 310 -14.12 4.69 9.55
CA ASN A 310 -14.16 4.52 8.09
C ASN A 310 -15.07 3.35 7.68
N ASN A 311 -16.29 3.31 8.23
CA ASN A 311 -17.36 2.36 7.85
C ASN A 311 -16.90 0.88 7.86
N GLY A 312 -16.17 0.47 8.89
CA GLY A 312 -15.66 -0.89 9.03
C GLY A 312 -14.39 -1.19 8.24
N MET A 313 -13.82 -0.23 7.51
CA MET A 313 -12.57 -0.42 6.78
C MET A 313 -11.36 -0.51 7.70
N TYR A 314 -10.74 -1.68 7.77
CA TYR A 314 -9.51 -1.90 8.52
C TYR A 314 -8.30 -1.18 7.90
N GLY A 315 -7.41 -0.65 8.76
CA GLY A 315 -6.13 -0.05 8.38
C GLY A 315 -5.02 -1.08 8.08
N CYS A 316 -5.38 -2.25 7.53
CA CYS A 316 -4.46 -3.31 7.13
C CYS A 316 -5.01 -4.01 5.87
N VAL A 317 -4.11 -4.41 4.98
CA VAL A 317 -4.42 -5.09 3.70
C VAL A 317 -3.82 -6.49 3.61
N GLY A 318 -3.27 -7.00 4.71
CA GLY A 318 -2.69 -8.34 4.80
C GLY A 318 -1.50 -8.64 3.86
N CYS A 319 -0.76 -7.61 3.42
CA CYS A 319 0.38 -7.77 2.50
C CYS A 319 1.60 -8.47 3.11
N GLY A 320 1.66 -8.70 4.42
CA GLY A 320 2.76 -9.43 5.06
C GLY A 320 4.11 -8.72 5.14
N ARG A 321 4.29 -7.50 4.59
CA ARG A 321 5.59 -6.80 4.62
C ARG A 321 6.13 -6.61 6.04
N CYS A 322 5.27 -6.25 7.00
CA CYS A 322 5.67 -6.13 8.41
C CYS A 322 5.99 -7.46 9.10
N VAL A 323 5.48 -8.58 8.58
CA VAL A 323 5.77 -9.93 9.09
C VAL A 323 7.21 -10.30 8.76
N VAL A 324 7.64 -10.01 7.53
CA VAL A 324 8.98 -10.37 7.04
C VAL A 324 10.06 -9.39 7.50
N LYS A 325 9.75 -8.10 7.60
CA LYS A 325 10.77 -7.07 7.82
C LYS A 325 11.03 -6.73 9.29
N CYS A 326 10.24 -7.25 10.25
CA CYS A 326 10.48 -6.95 11.66
C CYS A 326 11.64 -7.79 12.20
N PRO A 327 12.75 -7.18 12.69
CA PRO A 327 13.90 -7.94 13.20
C PRO A 327 13.58 -8.73 14.48
N SER A 328 12.55 -8.33 15.22
CA SER A 328 12.11 -8.99 16.46
C SER A 328 10.82 -9.81 16.27
N SER A 329 10.40 -10.02 15.02
CA SER A 329 9.16 -10.71 14.64
C SER A 329 7.88 -10.16 15.29
N LEU A 330 7.87 -8.90 15.74
CA LEU A 330 6.70 -8.24 16.33
C LEU A 330 5.81 -7.61 15.24
N HIS A 331 4.74 -8.30 14.88
CA HIS A 331 3.85 -7.91 13.79
C HIS A 331 2.38 -8.21 14.09
N ILE A 332 1.49 -7.73 13.22
CA ILE A 332 0.03 -7.76 13.45
C ILE A 332 -0.52 -9.17 13.71
N VAL A 333 0.05 -10.19 13.08
CA VAL A 333 -0.34 -11.60 13.31
C VAL A 333 -0.14 -12.02 14.76
N GLN A 334 0.96 -11.61 15.41
CA GLN A 334 1.19 -11.93 16.83
C GLN A 334 0.21 -11.19 17.73
N VAL A 335 -0.08 -9.93 17.42
CA VAL A 335 -1.10 -9.14 18.13
C VAL A 335 -2.45 -9.83 18.04
N LEU A 336 -2.90 -10.16 16.83
CA LEU A 336 -4.16 -10.88 16.61
C LEU A 336 -4.19 -12.20 17.39
N ARG A 337 -3.16 -13.04 17.27
CA ARG A 337 -3.09 -14.34 17.96
C ARG A 337 -3.09 -14.21 19.49
N LYS A 338 -2.27 -13.32 20.04
CA LYS A 338 -2.13 -13.12 21.50
C LYS A 338 -3.39 -12.50 22.11
N MET A 339 -4.12 -11.71 21.32
CA MET A 339 -5.33 -11.00 21.74
C MET A 339 -6.64 -11.72 21.39
N ARG A 340 -6.58 -12.92 20.81
CA ARG A 340 -7.77 -13.78 20.76
C ARG A 340 -8.29 -13.98 22.18
N LYS A 341 -9.62 -14.06 22.32
CA LYS A 341 -10.19 -14.63 23.53
C LYS A 341 -9.61 -16.04 23.63
N GLU A 342 -9.00 -16.37 24.76
CA GLU A 342 -8.80 -17.78 25.08
C GLU A 342 -10.21 -18.35 25.12
N GLU A 343 -10.52 -19.30 24.24
CA GLU A 343 -11.63 -20.20 24.55
C GLU A 343 -11.30 -20.73 25.93
N GLU A 344 -12.22 -20.55 26.89
CA GLU A 344 -12.14 -21.25 28.15
C GLU A 344 -11.79 -22.69 27.80
N HIS A 345 -10.58 -23.11 28.17
CA HIS A 345 -10.26 -24.53 28.19
C HIS A 345 -11.43 -25.16 28.92
N ALA A 346 -12.25 -25.90 28.18
CA ALA A 346 -13.23 -26.79 28.74
C ALA A 346 -12.46 -27.58 29.78
N LYS A 347 -12.70 -27.26 31.05
CA LYS A 347 -12.21 -28.05 32.17
C LYS A 347 -12.69 -29.46 31.87
N LEU A 348 -11.73 -30.37 31.80
CA LEU A 348 -11.92 -31.82 31.68
C LEU A 348 -13.14 -32.30 32.48
#